data_AF-A0A8J7A7S8-F1
#
_entry.id   AF-A0A8J7A7S8-F1
#
_cell.length_a   1.000
_cell.length_b   1.000
_cell.length_c   1.000
_cell.angle_alpha   90.00
_cell.angle_beta   90.00
_cell.angle_gamma   90.00
#
_symmetry.space_group_name_H-M   'P 1'
#
loop_
_entity.id
_entity.type
_entity.pdbx_description
1 polymer ?
#
loop_
_entity_poly.entity_id
_entity_poly.type
_entity_poly.pdbx_seq_one_letter_code
_entity_poly.pdbx_strand_id
1 'polypeptide(L)'
;EGAFLPIAYNPLYVSFMESLLAYLQLPQENNTELLKLKTKEAIYLLIKINPELKDILFDFNEPGKIDLEAFMNRNFHFNVQLKRFAYLTGRSLATFKRDFQKIFQDTPSHWLQQRRLQEAYYLITKKSKTPSEVYIDVGFEDLSHFSFAFKKKYGVSPSKV
;
A
#
# COMPACT_ATOMS: atom_id res chain seq x y z
N GLU A 1 4.03 -11.25 22.97
CA GLU A 1 4.12 -9.91 23.59
C GLU A 1 4.31 -8.90 22.46
N GLY A 2 3.42 -7.91 22.31
CA GLY A 2 3.50 -6.98 21.16
C GLY A 2 2.23 -6.20 20.78
N ALA A 3 1.14 -6.34 21.54
CA ALA A 3 -0.13 -5.66 21.22
C ALA A 3 -0.29 -4.28 21.91
N PHE A 4 0.71 -3.82 22.68
CA PHE A 4 0.62 -2.57 23.42
C PHE A 4 1.69 -1.60 22.91
N LEU A 5 1.25 -0.42 22.51
CA LEU A 5 2.12 0.70 22.16
C LEU A 5 2.22 1.62 23.40
N PRO A 6 3.37 1.66 24.09
CA PRO A 6 3.53 2.50 25.26
C PRO A 6 3.52 3.97 24.83
N ILE A 7 2.58 4.75 25.36
CA ILE A 7 2.52 6.19 25.14
C ILE A 7 3.21 6.88 26.32
N ALA A 8 4.19 7.72 26.04
CA ALA A 8 4.90 8.47 27.08
C ALA A 8 3.94 9.42 27.82
N TYR A 9 4.22 9.64 29.10
CA TYR A 9 3.50 10.63 29.89
C TYR A 9 3.53 12.01 29.20
N ASN A 10 2.37 12.65 29.09
CA ASN A 10 2.25 14.02 28.61
C ASN A 10 1.16 14.75 29.41
N PRO A 11 1.40 15.98 29.90
CA PRO A 11 0.40 16.75 30.62
C PRO A 11 -0.91 16.92 29.85
N LEU A 12 -0.86 17.05 28.52
CA LEU A 12 -2.06 17.18 27.69
C LEU A 12 -2.92 15.91 27.69
N TYR A 13 -2.30 14.72 27.79
CA TYR A 13 -3.05 13.47 27.93
C TYR A 13 -3.75 13.41 29.28
N VAL A 14 -3.07 13.82 30.35
CA VAL A 14 -3.66 13.85 31.70
C VAL A 14 -4.87 14.79 31.73
N SER A 15 -4.70 16.04 31.27
CA SER A 15 -5.81 17.00 31.24
C SER A 15 -6.96 16.55 30.35
N PHE A 16 -6.67 15.89 29.23
CA PHE A 16 -7.72 15.29 28.39
C PHE A 16 -8.49 14.21 29.15
N MET A 17 -7.80 13.27 29.80
CA MET A 17 -8.42 12.18 30.56
C MET A 17 -9.23 12.71 31.75
N GLU A 18 -8.74 13.70 32.46
CA GLU A 18 -9.49 14.39 33.53
C GLU A 18 -10.76 15.03 32.98
N SER A 19 -10.70 15.66 31.81
CA SER A 19 -11.87 16.27 31.17
C SER A 19 -12.96 15.24 30.84
N LEU A 20 -12.60 13.97 30.58
CA LEU A 20 -13.55 12.91 30.29
C LEU A 20 -14.36 12.46 31.52
N LEU A 21 -13.86 12.68 32.74
CA LEU A 21 -14.55 12.30 33.97
C LEU A 21 -15.92 12.98 34.11
N ALA A 22 -16.04 14.22 33.62
CA ALA A 22 -17.29 14.96 33.63
C ALA A 22 -18.39 14.30 32.78
N TYR A 23 -18.02 13.53 31.75
CA TYR A 23 -18.97 12.89 30.84
C TYR A 23 -19.48 11.55 31.36
N LEU A 24 -18.77 10.90 32.29
CA LEU A 24 -19.21 9.67 32.95
C LEU A 24 -20.47 9.87 33.80
N GLN A 25 -20.71 11.10 34.24
CA GLN A 25 -21.83 11.47 35.12
C GLN A 25 -23.06 11.96 34.36
N LEU A 26 -22.96 12.13 33.03
CA LEU A 26 -24.06 12.67 32.21
C LEU A 26 -24.91 11.54 31.61
N PRO A 27 -26.24 11.76 31.46
CA PRO A 27 -27.11 10.85 30.71
C PRO A 27 -26.63 10.68 29.27
N GLN A 28 -26.54 9.43 28.79
CA GLN A 28 -25.95 9.10 27.48
C GLN A 28 -26.78 9.62 26.29
N GLU A 29 -28.07 9.88 26.47
CA GLU A 29 -29.01 10.10 25.37
C GLU A 29 -28.82 11.42 24.59
N ASN A 30 -28.02 12.38 25.08
CA ASN A 30 -27.85 13.69 24.44
C ASN A 30 -26.39 14.13 24.18
N ASN A 31 -25.38 13.28 24.43
CA ASN A 31 -23.97 13.71 24.38
C ASN A 31 -23.18 13.24 23.15
N THR A 32 -23.84 12.60 22.18
CA THR A 32 -23.17 11.99 21.02
C THR A 32 -22.28 12.95 20.25
N GLU A 33 -22.70 14.20 20.03
CA GLU A 33 -21.89 15.20 19.33
C GLU A 33 -20.69 15.69 20.18
N LEU A 34 -20.88 15.84 21.49
CA LEU A 34 -19.79 16.19 22.40
C LEU A 34 -18.74 15.06 22.47
N LEU A 35 -19.18 13.81 22.50
CA LEU A 35 -18.29 12.65 22.44
C LEU A 35 -17.53 12.59 21.12
N LYS A 36 -18.17 12.90 19.99
CA LYS A 36 -17.47 13.01 18.69
C LYS A 36 -16.38 14.08 18.71
N LEU A 37 -16.63 15.24 19.34
CA LEU A 37 -15.62 16.28 19.51
C LEU A 37 -14.46 15.80 20.39
N LYS A 38 -14.76 15.10 21.48
CA LYS A 38 -13.73 14.50 22.35
C LYS A 38 -12.90 13.43 21.64
N THR A 39 -13.50 12.62 20.77
CA THR A 39 -12.76 11.67 19.93
C THR A 39 -11.82 12.39 18.96
N LYS A 40 -12.26 13.48 18.32
CA LYS A 40 -11.40 14.28 17.43
C LYS A 40 -10.25 14.92 18.19
N GLU A 41 -10.53 15.46 19.37
CA GLU A 41 -9.51 16.02 20.27
C GLU A 41 -8.47 14.96 20.65
N ALA A 42 -8.91 13.76 21.04
CA ALA A 42 -8.04 12.64 21.38
C ALA A 42 -7.11 12.26 20.22
N ILE A 43 -7.66 12.06 19.02
CA ILE A 43 -6.89 11.73 17.82
C ILE A 43 -5.86 12.82 17.52
N TYR A 44 -6.28 14.09 17.59
CA TYR A 44 -5.39 15.23 17.35
C TYR A 44 -4.24 15.28 18.38
N LEU A 45 -4.52 15.09 19.67
CA LEU A 45 -3.50 15.06 20.72
C LEU A 45 -2.51 13.91 20.52
N LEU A 46 -3.01 12.72 20.16
CA LEU A 46 -2.17 11.54 19.88
C LEU A 46 -1.19 11.82 18.75
N ILE A 47 -1.65 12.36 17.61
CA ILE A 47 -0.80 12.66 16.46
C ILE A 47 0.14 13.83 16.73
N LYS A 48 -0.31 14.87 17.45
CA LYS A 48 0.51 16.05 17.74
C LYS A 48 1.73 15.72 18.60
N ILE A 49 1.56 14.79 19.55
CA ILE A 49 2.62 14.38 20.48
C ILE A 49 3.46 13.25 19.86
N ASN A 50 2.82 12.32 19.14
CA ASN A 50 3.45 11.17 18.50
C ASN A 50 3.09 11.11 17.01
N PRO A 51 3.77 11.88 16.13
CA PRO A 51 3.44 11.96 14.70
C PRO A 51 3.45 10.61 13.98
N GLU A 52 4.23 9.65 14.45
CA GLU A 52 4.31 8.28 13.95
C GLU A 52 3.00 7.49 14.09
N LEU A 53 2.12 7.87 15.02
CA LEU A 53 0.80 7.24 15.18
C LEU A 53 -0.14 7.56 14.01
N LYS A 54 0.18 8.54 13.17
CA LYS A 54 -0.64 8.88 12.00
C LYS A 54 -0.84 7.68 11.09
N ASP A 55 0.21 6.90 10.84
CA ASP A 55 0.16 5.75 9.94
C ASP A 55 -0.66 4.59 10.52
N ILE A 56 -0.84 4.55 11.85
CA ILE A 56 -1.65 3.54 12.56
C ILE A 56 -3.10 3.99 12.68
N LEU A 57 -3.34 5.24 13.09
CA LEU A 57 -4.68 5.79 13.35
C LEU A 57 -5.49 6.06 12.07
N PHE A 58 -4.80 6.25 10.94
CA PHE A 58 -5.41 6.42 9.63
C PHE A 58 -5.11 5.26 8.67
N ASP A 59 -4.78 4.08 9.20
CA ASP A 59 -4.77 2.86 8.40
C ASP A 59 -6.22 2.43 8.12
N PHE A 60 -6.75 2.86 6.98
CA PHE A 60 -8.09 2.50 6.51
C PHE A 60 -8.12 1.16 5.78
N ASN A 61 -7.02 0.41 5.76
CA ASN A 61 -7.03 -0.94 5.22
C ASN A 61 -7.89 -1.86 6.09
N GLU A 62 -8.57 -2.84 5.47
CA GLU A 62 -9.26 -3.86 6.25
C GLU A 62 -8.25 -4.58 7.17
N PRO A 63 -8.56 -4.75 8.47
CA PRO A 63 -7.66 -5.38 9.43
C PRO A 63 -7.10 -6.71 8.88
N GLY A 64 -5.77 -6.83 8.84
CA GLY A 64 -5.07 -8.03 8.37
C GLY A 64 -4.76 -8.09 6.87
N LYS A 65 -5.14 -7.08 6.07
CA LYS A 65 -4.73 -6.99 4.66
C LYS A 65 -3.59 -5.98 4.50
N ILE A 66 -2.47 -6.47 3.96
CA ILE A 66 -1.37 -5.60 3.51
C ILE A 66 -1.91 -4.67 2.41
N ASP A 67 -1.44 -3.43 2.40
CA ASP A 67 -1.64 -2.47 1.31
C ASP A 67 -1.22 -3.10 -0.02
N LEU A 68 -2.22 -3.41 -0.85
CA LEU A 68 -2.04 -4.11 -2.11
C LEU A 68 -1.26 -3.25 -3.11
N GLU A 69 -1.50 -1.94 -3.15
CA GLU A 69 -0.86 -1.05 -4.11
C GLU A 69 0.63 -0.92 -3.81
N ALA A 70 0.96 -0.59 -2.56
CA ALA A 70 2.34 -0.47 -2.11
C ALA A 70 3.09 -1.80 -2.28
N PHE A 71 2.44 -2.92 -1.93
CA PHE A 71 3.03 -4.24 -2.13
C PHE A 71 3.30 -4.54 -3.60
N MET A 72 2.35 -4.33 -4.50
CA MET A 72 2.54 -4.65 -5.92
C MET A 72 3.60 -3.76 -6.56
N ASN A 73 3.65 -2.47 -6.22
CA ASN A 73 4.68 -1.55 -6.72
C ASN A 73 6.09 -1.89 -6.23
N ARG A 74 6.25 -2.51 -5.06
CA ARG A 74 7.56 -2.98 -4.58
C ARG A 74 7.97 -4.32 -5.20
N ASN A 75 7.00 -5.18 -5.51
CA ASN A 75 7.24 -6.59 -5.78
C ASN A 75 6.98 -7.01 -7.25
N PHE A 76 6.70 -6.07 -8.16
CA PHE A 76 6.32 -6.39 -9.55
C PHE A 76 7.42 -7.14 -10.34
N HIS A 77 8.69 -7.01 -9.97
CA HIS A 77 9.82 -7.73 -10.58
C HIS A 77 9.78 -9.24 -10.31
N PHE A 78 9.11 -9.67 -9.25
CA PHE A 78 9.10 -11.09 -8.88
C PHE A 78 8.29 -11.92 -9.86
N ASN A 79 8.97 -12.85 -10.51
CA ASN A 79 8.35 -13.78 -11.43
C ASN A 79 7.69 -14.95 -10.68
N VAL A 80 6.49 -14.70 -10.14
CA VAL A 80 5.67 -15.70 -9.46
C VAL A 80 4.24 -15.67 -9.99
N GLN A 81 3.51 -16.77 -9.82
CA GLN A 81 2.10 -16.85 -10.21
C GLN A 81 1.24 -15.87 -9.39
N LEU A 82 0.13 -15.40 -9.98
CA LEU A 82 -0.84 -14.53 -9.30
C LEU A 82 -1.35 -15.09 -7.96
N LYS A 83 -1.46 -16.42 -7.84
CA LYS A 83 -1.83 -17.08 -6.59
C LYS A 83 -0.85 -16.78 -5.46
N ARG A 84 0.44 -16.60 -5.76
CA ARG A 84 1.47 -16.24 -4.78
C ARG A 84 1.32 -14.79 -4.32
N PHE A 85 1.06 -13.85 -5.22
CA PHE A 85 0.77 -12.45 -4.86
C PHE A 85 -0.49 -12.35 -3.97
N ALA A 86 -1.54 -13.10 -4.30
CA ALA A 86 -2.75 -13.16 -3.47
C ALA A 86 -2.44 -13.67 -2.05
N TYR A 87 -1.70 -14.79 -1.95
CA TYR A 87 -1.28 -15.34 -0.66
C TYR A 87 -0.46 -14.35 0.17
N LEU A 88 0.56 -13.73 -0.44
CA LEU A 88 1.46 -12.79 0.24
C LEU A 88 0.76 -11.50 0.69
N THR A 89 -0.43 -11.20 0.14
CA THR A 89 -1.22 -10.02 0.51
C THR A 89 -2.41 -10.39 1.41
N GLY A 90 -2.46 -11.62 1.94
CA GLY A 90 -3.54 -12.08 2.82
C GLY A 90 -4.89 -12.24 2.13
N ARG A 91 -4.90 -12.48 0.82
CA ARG A 91 -6.12 -12.52 -0.01
C ARG A 91 -6.31 -13.89 -0.66
N SER A 92 -7.56 -14.32 -0.77
CA SER A 92 -7.90 -15.37 -1.74
C SER A 92 -7.68 -14.81 -3.16
N LEU A 93 -7.48 -15.70 -4.15
CA LEU A 93 -7.24 -15.25 -5.53
C LEU A 93 -8.39 -14.41 -6.10
N ALA A 94 -9.64 -14.75 -5.76
CA ALA A 94 -10.81 -14.01 -6.19
C ALA A 94 -10.87 -12.61 -5.54
N THR A 95 -10.56 -12.50 -4.24
CA THR A 95 -10.48 -11.20 -3.54
C THR A 95 -9.33 -10.36 -4.06
N PHE A 96 -8.16 -10.96 -4.29
CA PHE A 96 -7.03 -10.28 -4.91
C PHE A 96 -7.39 -9.65 -6.25
N LYS A 97 -8.00 -10.41 -7.18
CA LYS A 97 -8.41 -9.86 -8.48
C LYS A 97 -9.43 -8.72 -8.36
N ARG A 98 -10.41 -8.85 -7.47
CA ARG A 98 -11.42 -7.80 -7.24
C ARG A 98 -10.80 -6.53 -6.65
N ASP A 99 -9.98 -6.67 -5.61
CA ASP A 99 -9.31 -5.53 -4.97
C ASP A 99 -8.33 -4.86 -5.95
N PHE A 100 -7.59 -5.66 -6.72
CA PHE A 100 -6.67 -5.15 -7.73
C PHE A 100 -7.39 -4.34 -8.82
N GLN A 101 -8.51 -4.85 -9.35
CA GLN A 101 -9.30 -4.12 -10.34
C GLN A 101 -9.83 -2.79 -9.78
N LYS A 102 -10.24 -2.74 -8.51
CA LYS A 102 -10.70 -1.50 -7.87
C LYS A 102 -9.61 -0.44 -7.76
N ILE A 103 -8.39 -0.87 -7.41
CA ILE A 103 -7.24 0.02 -7.18
C ILE A 103 -6.65 0.49 -8.52
N PHE A 104 -6.31 -0.47 -9.39
CA PHE A 104 -5.54 -0.20 -10.60
C PHE A 104 -6.39 -0.01 -11.86
N GLN A 105 -7.71 -0.26 -11.77
CA GLN A 105 -8.62 -0.27 -12.93
C GLN A 105 -8.15 -1.20 -14.06
N ASP A 106 -7.41 -2.24 -13.72
CA ASP A 106 -6.75 -3.14 -14.65
C ASP A 106 -6.67 -4.57 -14.07
N THR A 107 -6.46 -5.55 -14.94
CA THR A 107 -6.22 -6.93 -14.52
C THR A 107 -4.78 -7.10 -14.01
N PRO A 108 -4.54 -7.97 -12.99
CA PRO A 108 -3.20 -8.14 -12.45
C PRO A 108 -2.13 -8.52 -13.47
N SER A 109 -2.45 -9.43 -14.41
CA SER A 109 -1.49 -9.87 -15.43
C SER A 109 -1.13 -8.76 -16.42
N HIS A 110 -2.14 -8.01 -16.87
CA HIS A 110 -1.91 -6.91 -17.81
C HIS A 110 -1.12 -5.80 -17.13
N TRP A 111 -1.53 -5.34 -15.94
CA TRP A 111 -0.80 -4.33 -15.17
C TRP A 111 0.66 -4.74 -14.93
N LEU A 112 0.90 -5.98 -14.52
CA LEU A 112 2.24 -6.49 -14.22
C LEU A 112 3.12 -6.42 -15.48
N GLN A 113 2.63 -6.90 -16.63
CA GLN A 113 3.34 -6.79 -17.89
C GLN A 113 3.63 -5.32 -18.25
N GLN A 114 2.65 -4.44 -18.11
CA GLN A 114 2.82 -3.02 -18.44
C GLN A 114 3.86 -2.34 -17.55
N ARG A 115 3.84 -2.58 -16.24
CA ARG A 115 4.80 -2.00 -15.28
C ARG A 115 6.23 -2.50 -15.51
N ARG A 116 6.41 -3.81 -15.75
CA ARG A 116 7.72 -4.39 -16.08
C ARG A 116 8.30 -3.79 -17.36
N LEU A 117 7.47 -3.62 -18.40
CA LEU A 117 7.90 -2.99 -19.64
C LEU A 117 8.26 -1.50 -19.46
N GLN A 118 7.54 -0.78 -18.58
CA GLN A 118 7.89 0.60 -18.22
C GLN A 118 9.25 0.70 -17.55
N GLU A 119 9.52 -0.17 -16.58
CA GLU A 119 10.81 -0.22 -15.91
C GLU A 119 11.94 -0.56 -16.90
N ALA A 120 11.72 -1.56 -17.76
CA ALA A 120 12.70 -1.94 -18.78
C ALA A 120 13.01 -0.78 -19.73
N TYR A 121 11.99 -0.06 -20.19
CA TYR A 121 12.17 1.12 -21.05
C TYR A 121 13.01 2.19 -20.35
N TYR A 122 12.73 2.46 -19.07
CA TYR A 122 13.52 3.39 -18.28
C TYR A 122 14.98 2.94 -18.14
N LEU A 123 15.23 1.67 -17.82
CA LEU A 123 16.59 1.13 -17.68
C LEU A 123 17.39 1.18 -18.99
N ILE A 124 16.76 0.88 -20.13
CA ILE A 124 17.42 0.93 -21.44
C ILE A 124 17.74 2.38 -21.80
N THR A 125 16.75 3.27 -21.74
CA THR A 125 16.89 4.65 -22.25
C THR A 125 17.60 5.62 -21.31
N LYS A 126 17.52 5.40 -19.99
CA LYS A 126 18.08 6.32 -18.98
C LYS A 126 19.28 5.76 -18.23
N LYS A 127 19.47 4.44 -18.23
CA LYS A 127 20.60 3.79 -17.54
C LYS A 127 21.53 3.05 -18.50
N SER A 128 21.30 3.14 -19.82
CA SER A 128 22.13 2.54 -20.87
C SER A 128 22.37 1.03 -20.68
N LYS A 129 21.42 0.34 -20.04
CA LYS A 129 21.44 -1.12 -19.93
C LYS A 129 20.97 -1.76 -21.24
N THR A 130 21.53 -2.90 -21.58
CA THR A 130 21.11 -3.68 -22.75
C THR A 130 19.82 -4.48 -22.48
N PRO A 131 19.04 -4.83 -23.52
CA PRO A 131 17.86 -5.68 -23.38
C PRO A 131 18.15 -7.03 -22.67
N SER A 132 19.31 -7.62 -22.96
CA SER A 132 19.76 -8.89 -22.38
C SER A 132 20.07 -8.80 -20.88
N GLU A 133 20.48 -7.62 -20.40
CA GLU A 133 20.74 -7.39 -18.97
C GLU A 133 19.46 -7.11 -18.19
N VAL A 134 18.43 -6.50 -18.81
CA VAL A 134 17.25 -6.02 -18.07
C VAL A 134 16.10 -7.02 -18.02
N TYR A 135 15.97 -7.94 -18.98
CA TYR A 135 14.73 -8.72 -19.10
C TYR A 135 14.45 -9.59 -17.87
N ILE A 136 15.49 -10.21 -17.30
CA ILE A 136 15.37 -10.99 -16.06
C ILE A 136 15.13 -10.05 -14.87
N ASP A 137 15.87 -8.93 -14.78
CA ASP A 137 15.76 -7.96 -13.69
C ASP A 137 14.32 -7.44 -13.55
N VAL A 138 13.67 -7.17 -14.68
CA VAL A 138 12.27 -6.70 -14.71
C VAL A 138 11.25 -7.83 -14.60
N GLY A 139 11.68 -9.09 -14.49
CA GLY A 139 10.81 -10.24 -14.20
C GLY A 139 10.26 -10.98 -15.43
N PHE A 140 10.87 -10.86 -16.60
CA PHE A 140 10.58 -11.75 -17.73
C PHE A 140 11.44 -13.02 -17.66
N GLU A 141 10.88 -14.16 -18.05
CA GLU A 141 11.59 -15.43 -18.11
C GLU A 141 12.44 -15.60 -19.37
N ASP A 142 11.98 -15.01 -20.48
CA ASP A 142 12.55 -15.21 -21.80
C ASP A 142 12.70 -13.88 -22.56
N LEU A 143 13.84 -13.72 -23.21
CA LEU A 143 14.21 -12.53 -23.95
C LEU A 143 13.36 -12.34 -25.21
N SER A 144 12.92 -13.42 -25.85
CA SER A 144 12.08 -13.36 -27.06
C SER A 144 10.68 -12.85 -26.71
N HIS A 145 10.08 -13.40 -25.66
CA HIS A 145 8.80 -12.93 -25.14
C HIS A 145 8.88 -11.47 -24.66
N PHE A 146 9.95 -11.10 -23.94
CA PHE A 146 10.22 -9.72 -23.56
C PHE A 146 10.28 -8.80 -24.78
N SER A 147 11.10 -9.15 -25.78
CA SER A 147 11.31 -8.32 -26.98
C SER A 147 10.03 -8.15 -27.78
N PHE A 148 9.23 -9.22 -27.91
CA PHE A 148 7.92 -9.16 -28.55
C PHE A 148 6.96 -8.23 -27.79
N ALA A 149 6.83 -8.40 -26.47
CA ALA A 149 5.95 -7.58 -25.64
C ALA A 149 6.37 -6.10 -25.62
N PHE A 150 7.68 -5.84 -25.54
CA PHE A 150 8.25 -4.50 -25.60
C PHE A 150 7.94 -3.82 -26.93
N LYS A 151 8.21 -4.50 -28.06
CA LYS A 151 7.90 -3.97 -29.39
C LYS A 151 6.41 -3.73 -29.58
N LYS A 152 5.56 -4.62 -29.06
CA LYS A 152 4.09 -4.46 -29.11
C LYS A 152 3.64 -3.20 -28.36
N LYS A 153 4.29 -2.88 -27.24
CA LYS A 153 3.96 -1.70 -26.42
C LYS A 153 4.51 -0.39 -26.99
N TYR A 154 5.77 -0.38 -27.40
CA TYR A 154 6.50 0.85 -27.76
C TYR A 154 6.67 1.07 -29.26
N GLY A 155 6.25 0.11 -30.10
CA GLY A 155 6.39 0.16 -31.56
C GLY A 155 7.81 -0.13 -32.07
N VAL A 156 8.81 -0.16 -31.20
CA VAL A 156 10.23 -0.35 -31.54
C VAL A 156 10.85 -1.48 -30.72
N SER A 157 11.86 -2.14 -31.30
CA SER A 157 12.62 -3.19 -30.62
C SER A 157 13.37 -2.60 -29.41
N PRO A 158 13.49 -3.32 -28.28
CA PRO A 158 14.25 -2.84 -27.13
C PRO A 158 15.73 -2.58 -27.46
N SER A 159 16.29 -3.23 -28.47
CA SER A 159 17.66 -2.99 -28.96
C SER A 159 17.84 -1.71 -29.80
N LYS A 160 16.74 -1.02 -30.14
CA LYS A 160 16.74 0.17 -31.01
C LYS A 160 16.33 1.45 -30.26
N VAL A 161 16.12 1.36 -28.95
CA VAL A 161 15.79 2.50 -28.08
C VAL A 161 17.00 2.84 -27.25
#